data_AF-A0A5E4Y7W4-F1
#
_entry.id   AF-A0A5E4Y7W4-F1
#
_cell.length_a   1.000
_cell.length_b   1.000
_cell.length_c   1.000
_cell.angle_alpha   90.00
_cell.angle_beta   90.00
_cell.angle_gamma   90.00
#
_symmetry.space_group_name_H-M   'P 1'
#
loop_
_entity.id
_entity.type
_entity.pdbx_description
1 polymer ?
#
loop_
_entity_poly.entity_id
_entity_poly.type
_entity_poly.pdbx_seq_one_letter_code
_entity_poly.pdbx_strand_id
1 'polypeptide(L)'
;MKHRHTRHNAAERHTLSAIPRPAASHPVVLDPAGDRYARVAVAAYADACAHEQPWLAEALQRQYQLAGGTPSSAAALWRAFHEAQRQAREGDSYDEAAWTHVALHLCGVLGAMNL
;
A
#
# COMPACT_ATOMS: atom_id res chain seq x y z
N MET A 1 39.95 50.06 37.33
CA MET A 1 38.50 49.88 37.04
C MET A 1 38.27 48.41 36.74
N LYS A 2 37.22 47.82 37.34
CA LYS A 2 36.93 46.38 37.37
C LYS A 2 36.08 45.97 36.16
N HIS A 3 36.47 44.92 35.43
CA HIS A 3 35.61 43.98 34.67
C HIS A 3 36.39 42.64 34.60
N ARG A 4 36.19 41.68 35.52
CA ARG A 4 35.10 40.68 35.66
C ARG A 4 35.10 39.62 34.54
N HIS A 5 35.55 38.40 34.94
CA HIS A 5 35.24 37.02 34.53
C HIS A 5 34.95 36.75 33.02
N THR A 6 35.40 35.64 32.40
CA THR A 6 35.17 34.26 32.84
C THR A 6 35.98 33.35 31.91
N ARG A 7 36.69 32.34 32.45
CA ARG A 7 37.15 31.18 31.68
C ARG A 7 35.95 30.39 31.18
N HIS A 8 35.87 30.13 29.88
CA HIS A 8 35.01 29.16 29.19
C HIS A 8 35.63 28.98 27.79
N ASN A 9 35.79 27.81 27.19
CA ASN A 9 35.55 26.43 27.57
C ASN A 9 36.43 25.64 26.57
N ALA A 10 37.46 24.94 27.05
CA ALA A 10 37.50 23.49 26.98
C ALA A 10 36.91 22.90 25.69
N ALA A 11 37.83 22.36 24.87
CA ALA A 11 37.61 21.20 24.06
C ALA A 11 36.53 21.34 22.97
N GLU A 12 36.98 21.77 21.79
CA GLU A 12 36.43 21.31 20.50
C GLU A 12 36.64 19.79 20.38
N ARG A 13 35.95 19.04 21.22
CA ARG A 13 35.62 17.65 20.92
C ARG A 13 34.45 17.75 19.97
N HIS A 14 34.77 17.83 18.68
CA HIS A 14 33.91 17.26 17.66
C HIS A 14 33.68 15.80 18.07
N THR A 15 32.65 15.58 18.89
CA THR A 15 31.98 14.30 18.98
C THR A 15 31.41 14.09 17.59
N LEU A 16 32.22 13.48 16.73
CA LEU A 16 31.75 12.63 15.66
C LEU A 16 30.62 11.83 16.30
N SER A 17 29.39 12.23 15.99
CA SER A 17 28.20 11.49 16.32
C SER A 17 28.49 10.13 15.74
N ALA A 18 28.87 9.19 16.62
CA ALA A 18 29.14 7.83 16.23
C ALA A 18 27.84 7.37 15.61
N ILE A 19 27.79 7.37 14.27
CA ILE A 19 26.72 6.77 13.52
C ILE A 19 26.63 5.38 14.15
N PRO A 20 25.53 5.03 14.84
CA PRO A 20 25.42 3.73 15.45
C PRO A 20 25.72 2.75 14.34
N ARG A 21 26.83 2.02 14.48
CA ARG A 21 27.19 0.92 13.58
C ARG A 21 25.90 0.13 13.40
N PRO A 22 25.39 -0.05 12.16
CA PRO A 22 24.08 -0.63 11.95
C PRO A 22 24.04 -1.91 12.78
N ALA A 23 23.24 -1.87 13.86
CA ALA A 23 22.99 -3.05 14.67
C ALA A 23 22.58 -4.10 13.65
N ALA A 24 23.22 -5.27 13.69
CA ALA A 24 23.01 -6.35 12.73
C ALA A 24 21.54 -6.33 12.31
N SER A 25 21.27 -6.00 11.05
CA SER A 25 19.94 -5.66 10.56
C SER A 25 19.07 -6.91 10.65
N HIS A 26 18.53 -7.15 11.83
CA HIS A 26 17.60 -8.24 12.03
C HIS A 26 16.35 -7.87 11.22
N PRO A 27 15.83 -8.79 10.39
CA PRO A 27 14.61 -8.55 9.66
C PRO A 27 13.52 -8.14 10.65
N VAL A 28 13.03 -6.91 10.54
CA VAL A 28 11.90 -6.46 11.33
C VAL A 28 10.66 -7.08 10.70
N VAL A 29 10.12 -8.10 11.35
CA VAL A 29 8.84 -8.69 10.96
C VAL A 29 7.74 -7.85 11.58
N LEU A 30 6.96 -7.17 10.75
CA LEU A 30 5.75 -6.48 11.19
C LEU A 30 4.67 -7.51 11.48
N ASP A 31 3.96 -7.36 12.61
CA ASP A 31 2.77 -8.12 12.94
C ASP A 31 1.53 -7.20 12.98
N PRO A 32 0.89 -6.90 11.84
CA PRO A 32 -0.29 -6.05 11.81
C PRO A 32 -1.54 -6.67 12.46
N ALA A 33 -1.51 -7.96 12.83
CA ALA A 33 -2.61 -8.62 13.52
C ALA A 33 -2.53 -8.40 15.04
N GLY A 34 -1.32 -8.47 15.62
CA GLY A 34 -1.06 -8.29 17.05
C GLY A 34 -0.60 -6.88 17.45
N ASP A 35 -0.03 -6.10 16.52
CA ASP A 35 0.55 -4.78 16.79
C ASP A 35 -0.18 -3.65 16.03
N ARG A 36 -0.78 -2.73 16.79
CA ARG A 36 -1.45 -1.54 16.27
C ARG A 36 -0.54 -0.62 15.47
N TYR A 37 0.74 -0.50 15.83
CA TYR A 37 1.68 0.39 15.15
C TYR A 37 2.16 -0.22 13.84
N ALA A 38 2.40 -1.53 13.83
CA ALA A 38 2.62 -2.28 12.60
C ALA A 38 1.43 -2.12 11.64
N ARG A 39 0.20 -2.21 12.14
CA ARG A 39 -1.02 -2.00 11.34
C ARG A 39 -1.11 -0.60 10.74
N VAL A 40 -0.81 0.44 11.51
CA VAL A 40 -0.78 1.83 11.02
C VAL A 40 0.31 2.02 9.96
N ALA A 41 1.50 1.46 10.17
CA ALA A 41 2.60 1.56 9.22
C ALA A 41 2.24 0.92 7.87
N VAL A 42 1.65 -0.28 7.89
CA VAL A 42 1.19 -0.96 6.67
C VAL A 42 0.06 -0.20 5.99
N ALA A 43 -0.88 0.38 6.75
CA ALA A 43 -1.95 1.20 6.18
C ALA A 43 -1.42 2.46 5.49
N ALA A 44 -0.48 3.17 6.12
CA ALA A 44 0.15 4.35 5.53
C ALA A 44 0.95 3.99 4.27
N TYR A 45 1.63 2.85 4.27
CA TYR A 45 2.35 2.36 3.10
C TYR A 45 1.39 1.98 1.96
N ALA A 46 0.28 1.30 2.26
CA ALA A 46 -0.74 0.98 1.28
C ALA A 46 -1.36 2.25 0.66
N ASP A 47 -1.60 3.29 1.46
CA ASP A 47 -2.09 4.59 0.97
C ASP A 47 -1.09 5.28 0.04
N ALA A 48 0.20 5.28 0.41
CA ALA A 48 1.25 5.80 -0.45
C ALA A 48 1.36 5.03 -1.79
N CYS A 49 1.19 3.70 -1.75
CA CYS A 49 1.19 2.86 -2.95
C CYS A 49 -0.06 3.07 -3.82
N ALA A 50 -1.16 3.60 -3.30
CA ALA A 50 -2.43 3.64 -4.02
C ALA A 50 -2.36 4.43 -5.34
N HIS A 51 -1.44 5.39 -5.45
CA HIS A 51 -1.29 6.22 -6.64
C HIS A 51 -0.38 5.61 -7.71
N GLU A 52 0.75 5.03 -7.32
CA GLU A 52 1.74 4.48 -8.25
C GLU A 52 1.55 2.98 -8.51
N GLN A 53 1.06 2.23 -7.52
CA GLN A 53 0.94 0.77 -7.51
C GLN A 53 -0.37 0.35 -6.83
N PRO A 54 -1.53 0.62 -7.46
CA PRO A 54 -2.83 0.35 -6.85
C PRO A 54 -3.08 -1.14 -6.55
N TRP A 55 -2.44 -2.05 -7.30
CA TRP A 55 -2.49 -3.49 -7.04
C TRP A 55 -1.80 -3.89 -5.73
N LEU A 56 -0.69 -3.22 -5.37
CA LEU A 56 0.05 -3.50 -4.13
C LEU A 56 -0.70 -2.95 -2.92
N ALA A 57 -1.25 -1.73 -3.03
CA ALA A 57 -2.10 -1.13 -2.03
C ALA A 57 -3.28 -2.06 -1.66
N GLU A 58 -3.95 -2.61 -2.68
CA GLU A 58 -5.05 -3.55 -2.48
C GLU A 58 -4.59 -4.87 -1.85
N ALA A 59 -3.48 -5.43 -2.32
CA ALA A 59 -2.95 -6.69 -1.78
C ALA A 59 -2.66 -6.55 -0.27
N LEU A 60 -2.03 -5.44 0.14
CA LEU A 60 -1.76 -5.13 1.54
C LEU A 60 -3.06 -4.95 2.34
N GLN A 61 -4.02 -4.19 1.80
CA GLN A 61 -5.31 -3.97 2.44
C GLN A 61 -6.09 -5.28 2.64
N ARG A 62 -6.09 -6.18 1.66
CA ARG A 62 -6.72 -7.50 1.75
C ARG A 62 -6.01 -8.41 2.74
N GLN A 63 -4.68 -8.51 2.65
CA GLN A 63 -3.87 -9.38 3.50
C GLN A 63 -4.02 -9.05 4.99
N TYR A 64 -4.09 -7.75 5.32
CA TYR A 64 -4.15 -7.28 6.72
C TYR A 64 -5.55 -6.79 7.16
N GLN A 65 -6.56 -7.01 6.31
CA GLN A 65 -7.96 -6.61 6.53
C GLN A 65 -8.08 -5.14 6.96
N LEU A 66 -7.35 -4.27 6.26
CA LEU A 66 -7.33 -2.83 6.56
C LEU A 66 -8.63 -2.19 6.05
N ALA A 67 -9.30 -1.42 6.90
CA ALA A 67 -10.48 -0.68 6.51
C ALA A 67 -10.08 0.51 5.61
N GLY A 68 -10.79 0.69 4.47
CA GLY A 68 -10.68 1.92 3.67
C GLY A 68 -9.97 1.79 2.32
N GLY A 69 -9.73 0.59 1.80
CA GLY A 69 -9.16 0.46 0.47
C GLY A 69 -10.08 0.94 -0.65
N THR A 70 -9.63 1.92 -1.44
CA THR A 70 -10.20 2.14 -2.78
C THR A 70 -10.09 0.82 -3.53
N PRO A 71 -11.21 0.23 -3.97
CA PRO A 71 -11.15 -1.02 -4.71
C PRO A 71 -10.26 -0.82 -5.93
N SER A 72 -9.33 -1.74 -6.16
CA SER A 72 -8.49 -1.71 -7.36
C SER A 72 -9.33 -1.45 -8.60
N SER A 73 -8.81 -0.69 -9.55
CA SER A 73 -9.46 -0.47 -10.85
C SER A 73 -9.92 -1.80 -11.45
N ALA A 74 -9.15 -2.88 -11.27
CA ALA A 74 -9.54 -4.24 -11.65
C ALA A 74 -10.78 -4.77 -10.90
N ALA A 75 -10.81 -4.66 -9.57
CA ALA A 75 -11.95 -5.10 -8.76
C ALA A 75 -13.21 -4.23 -8.95
N ALA A 76 -13.03 -2.95 -9.28
CA ALA A 76 -14.10 -2.06 -9.68
C ALA A 76 -14.65 -2.43 -11.07
N LEU A 77 -13.77 -2.69 -12.04
CA LEU A 77 -14.14 -3.15 -13.38
C LEU A 77 -14.87 -4.49 -13.35
N TRP A 78 -14.42 -5.45 -12.51
CA TRP A 78 -15.12 -6.71 -12.33
C TRP A 78 -16.53 -6.55 -11.77
N ARG A 79 -16.72 -5.69 -10.76
CA ARG A 79 -18.05 -5.43 -10.20
C ARG A 79 -18.97 -4.73 -11.21
N ALA A 80 -18.44 -3.76 -11.95
CA ALA A 80 -19.18 -3.10 -13.02
C ALA A 80 -19.60 -4.09 -14.13
N PHE A 81 -18.70 -5.00 -14.51
CA PHE A 81 -18.99 -6.05 -15.49
C PHE A 81 -20.12 -6.99 -15.01
N HIS A 82 -20.03 -7.52 -13.79
CA HIS A 82 -21.06 -8.43 -13.26
C HIS A 82 -22.42 -7.74 -13.12
N GLU A 83 -22.43 -6.46 -12.74
CA GLU A 83 -23.64 -5.67 -12.66
C GLU A 83 -24.27 -5.48 -14.05
N ALA A 84 -23.47 -5.11 -15.05
CA ALA A 84 -23.94 -4.98 -16.44
C ALA A 84 -24.45 -6.31 -17.01
N GLN A 85 -23.78 -7.43 -16.70
CA GLN A 85 -24.21 -8.76 -17.13
C GLN A 85 -25.55 -9.15 -16.49
N ARG A 86 -25.74 -8.84 -15.19
CA ARG A 86 -27.00 -9.09 -14.48
C ARG A 86 -28.16 -8.33 -15.12
N GLN A 87 -27.95 -7.04 -15.39
CA GLN A 87 -28.95 -6.21 -16.07
C GLN A 87 -29.24 -6.72 -17.49
N ALA A 88 -28.22 -7.13 -18.23
CA ALA A 88 -28.40 -7.66 -19.58
C ALA A 88 -29.20 -8.97 -19.61
N ARG A 89 -29.12 -9.80 -18.56
CA ARG A 89 -29.93 -11.03 -18.43
C ARG A 89 -31.41 -10.76 -18.22
N GLU A 90 -31.77 -9.58 -17.74
CA GLU A 90 -33.16 -9.16 -17.58
C GLU A 90 -33.78 -8.70 -18.91
N GLY A 91 -32.97 -8.48 -19.95
CA GLY A 91 -33.42 -8.10 -21.30
C GLY A 91 -33.55 -9.28 -22.26
N ASP A 92 -34.32 -9.09 -23.33
CA ASP A 92 -34.60 -10.14 -24.34
C ASP A 92 -33.42 -10.49 -25.26
N SER A 93 -32.33 -9.71 -25.23
CA SER A 93 -31.18 -9.85 -26.14
C SER A 93 -29.91 -10.36 -25.45
N TYR A 94 -30.05 -11.16 -24.38
CA TYR A 94 -28.90 -11.70 -23.67
C TYR A 94 -28.21 -12.80 -24.49
N ASP A 95 -26.93 -12.58 -24.84
CA ASP A 95 -26.07 -13.57 -25.49
C ASP A 95 -24.98 -14.05 -24.52
N GLU A 96 -25.11 -15.27 -24.04
CA GLU A 96 -24.17 -15.87 -23.08
C GLU A 96 -22.75 -16.03 -23.64
N ALA A 97 -22.61 -16.33 -24.94
CA ALA A 97 -21.31 -16.53 -25.57
C ALA A 97 -20.56 -15.21 -25.70
N ALA A 98 -21.27 -14.12 -26.06
CA ALA A 98 -20.70 -12.78 -26.11
C ALA A 98 -20.20 -12.33 -24.72
N TRP A 99 -21.01 -12.51 -23.67
CA TRP A 99 -20.62 -12.15 -22.31
C TRP A 99 -19.45 -12.98 -21.79
N THR A 100 -19.41 -14.28 -22.10
CA THR A 100 -18.29 -15.17 -21.73
C THR A 100 -17.00 -14.74 -22.44
N HIS A 101 -17.09 -14.35 -23.71
CA HIS A 101 -15.94 -13.84 -24.46
C HIS A 101 -15.37 -12.55 -23.84
N VAL A 102 -16.23 -11.61 -23.47
CA VAL A 102 -15.82 -10.38 -22.78
C VAL A 102 -15.18 -10.69 -21.42
N ALA A 103 -15.72 -11.64 -20.66
CA ALA A 103 -15.14 -12.06 -19.38
C ALA A 103 -13.72 -12.62 -19.54
N LEU A 104 -13.48 -13.47 -20.55
CA LEU A 104 -12.14 -14.01 -20.86
C LEU A 104 -11.16 -12.90 -21.24
N HIS A 105 -11.59 -11.93 -22.07
CA HIS A 105 -10.76 -10.78 -22.42
C HIS A 105 -10.45 -9.90 -21.20
N LEU A 106 -11.43 -9.67 -20.33
CA LEU A 106 -11.25 -8.90 -19.10
C LEU A 106 -10.28 -9.60 -18.14
N CYS A 107 -10.40 -10.92 -17.98
CA CYS A 107 -9.42 -11.74 -17.25
C CYS A 107 -7.99 -11.57 -17.81
N GLY A 108 -7.84 -11.62 -19.14
CA GLY A 108 -6.55 -11.46 -19.80
C GLY A 108 -5.93 -10.08 -19.57
N VAL A 109 -6.70 -9.00 -19.76
CA VAL A 109 -6.22 -7.62 -19.58
C VAL A 109 -5.89 -7.35 -18.11
N LEU A 110 -6.76 -7.72 -17.18
CA LEU A 110 -6.54 -7.48 -15.75
C LEU A 110 -5.43 -8.37 -15.17
N GLY A 111 -5.27 -9.58 -15.70
CA GLY A 111 -4.14 -10.46 -15.37
C GLY A 111 -2.81 -9.92 -15.90
N ALA A 112 -2.80 -9.32 -17.09
CA ALA A 112 -1.62 -8.69 -17.69
C ALA A 112 -1.21 -7.37 -17.02
N MET A 113 -2.15 -6.65 -16.40
CA MET A 113 -1.85 -5.46 -15.58
C MET A 113 -1.20 -5.78 -14.22
N ASN A 114 -1.05 -7.07 -13.89
CA ASN A 114 -0.52 -7.56 -12.62
C ASN A 114 0.85 -8.27 -12.77
N LEU A 115 1.47 -8.17 -13.95
CA LEU A 115 2.83 -8.64 -14.30
C LEU A 115 3.72 -7.43 -14.62
#